data_AF-A0A183PKS6-F1
#
_entry.id   AF-A0A183PKS6-F1
#
_cell.length_a   1.000
_cell.length_b   1.000
_cell.length_c   1.000
_cell.angle_alpha   90.00
_cell.angle_beta   90.00
_cell.angle_gamma   90.00
#
_symmetry.space_group_name_H-M   'P 1'
#
loop_
_entity.id
_entity.type
_entity.pdbx_description
1 polymer ?
#
loop_
_entity_poly.entity_id
_entity_poly.type
_entity_poly.pdbx_seq_one_letter_code
_entity_poly.pdbx_strand_id
1 'polypeptide(L)' 'MKRWAEFSEGQFNWPAAPATSVRLSCPPWPVTTDPPNEEEVRKELQLLKRYKSPGPDDLPPALFKRWW' A
#
# COMPACT_ATOMS: atom_id res chain seq x y z
N MET A 1 17.74 4.97 -5.16
CA MET A 1 16.84 6.06 -5.61
C MET A 1 16.51 6.02 -7.10
N LYS A 2 17.45 5.77 -8.02
CA LYS A 2 17.18 5.74 -9.48
C LYS A 2 16.06 4.79 -9.93
N ARG A 3 16.06 3.55 -9.42
CA ARG A 3 15.07 2.53 -9.81
C ARG A 3 13.61 2.90 -9.52
N TRP A 4 13.38 3.70 -8.47
CA TRP A 4 12.04 4.20 -8.12
C TRP A 4 11.62 5.36 -9.02
N ALA A 5 12.55 6.27 -9.35
CA ALA A 5 12.28 7.39 -10.24
C ALA A 5 11.94 6.90 -11.66
N GLU A 6 12.72 5.96 -12.20
CA GLU A 6 12.51 5.37 -13.53
C GLU A 6 11.14 4.67 -13.66
N PHE A 7 10.72 3.96 -12.61
CA PHE A 7 9.41 3.30 -12.57
C PHE A 7 8.26 4.32 -12.56
N SER A 8 8.35 5.35 -11.72
CA SER A 8 7.35 6.42 -11.64
C SER A 8 7.24 7.23 -12.94
N GLU A 9 8.38 7.53 -13.57
CA GLU A 9 8.41 8.23 -14.85
C GLU A 9 7.76 7.39 -15.95
N GLY A 10 8.09 6.09 -16.05
CA GLY A 10 7.44 5.19 -17.00
C GLY A 10 5.92 5.10 -16.80
N GLN A 11 5.45 5.20 -15.55
CA GLN A 11 4.03 5.14 -15.18
C GLN A 11 3.24 6.43 -15.47
N PHE A 12 3.92 7.56 -15.69
CA PHE A 12 3.29 8.84 -15.98
C PHE A 12 3.29 9.19 -17.49
N ASN A 13 4.10 8.50 -18.29
CA ASN A 13 4.25 8.73 -19.74
C ASN A 13 3.29 7.89 -20.62
N TRP A 14 2.26 7.27 -20.03
CA TRP A 14 1.28 6.52 -20.81
C TRP A 14 0.40 7.49 -21.63
N PRO A 15 -0.02 7.09 -22.84
CA PRO A 15 -0.96 7.91 -23.61
C PRO A 15 -2.23 8.13 -22.77
N ALA A 16 -2.77 9.35 -22.84
CA ALA A 16 -4.02 9.68 -22.16
C ALA A 16 -5.08 8.66 -22.59
N ALA A 17 -5.66 7.97 -21.61
CA ALA A 17 -6.77 7.08 -21.87
C ALA A 17 -7.88 7.89 -22.58
N PRO A 18 -8.62 7.30 -23.53
CA PRO A 18 -9.82 7.93 -24.08
C PRO A 18 -10.68 8.44 -22.91
N ALA A 19 -11.24 9.64 -23.03
CA ALA A 19 -12.05 10.27 -22.00
C ALA A 19 -13.42 9.58 -21.82
N THR A 20 -13.42 8.25 -21.75
CA THR A 20 -14.52 7.47 -21.21
C THR A 20 -14.38 7.51 -19.69
N SER A 21 -14.61 8.70 -19.13
CA SER A 21 -14.94 8.80 -17.71
C SER A 21 -16.31 8.16 -17.55
N VAL A 22 -16.33 6.83 -17.48
CA VAL A 22 -17.43 6.13 -16.83
C VAL A 22 -17.39 6.68 -15.42
N ARG A 23 -18.28 7.62 -15.13
CA ARG A 23 -18.56 8.03 -13.75
C ARG A 23 -19.11 6.80 -13.08
N LEU A 24 -18.22 5.92 -12.65
CA LEU A 24 -18.52 4.90 -11.67
C LEU A 24 -19.08 5.70 -10.51
N SER A 25 -20.40 5.61 -10.33
CA SER A 25 -21.06 6.09 -9.14
C SER A 25 -20.52 5.24 -8.01
N CYS A 26 -19.34 5.57 -7.52
CA CYS A 26 -18.79 4.97 -6.33
C CYS A 26 -19.79 5.32 -5.23
N PRO A 27 -20.50 4.33 -4.65
CA PRO A 27 -21.28 4.63 -3.48
C PRO A 27 -20.35 5.28 -2.46
N PRO A 28 -20.83 6.25 -1.67
CA PRO A 28 -20.04 6.80 -0.59
C PRO A 28 -19.57 5.62 0.26
N TRP A 29 -18.26 5.42 0.30
CA TRP A 29 -17.68 4.41 1.18
C TRP A 29 -18.10 4.78 2.60
N PRO A 30 -18.60 3.83 3.41
CA PRO A 30 -18.86 4.07 4.82
C PRO A 30 -17.50 4.20 5.52
N VAL A 31 -16.87 5.36 5.37
CA VAL A 31 -15.73 5.78 6.16
C VAL A 31 -16.33 6.38 7.41
N THR A 32 -16.24 5.64 8.51
CA THR A 32 -16.55 6.24 9.80
C THR A 32 -15.55 7.37 10.05
N THR A 33 -16.06 8.55 10.42
CA THR A 33 -15.23 9.67 10.87
C THR A 33 -14.97 9.61 12.37
N ASP A 34 -15.58 8.66 13.06
CA ASP A 34 -15.35 8.43 14.48
C ASP A 34 -13.92 7.95 14.71
N PRO A 35 -13.30 8.32 15.85
CA PRO A 35 -12.01 7.78 16.22
C PRO A 35 -12.11 6.24 16.32
N PRO A 36 -11.11 5.50 15.80
CA PRO A 36 -11.14 4.04 15.83
C PRO A 36 -11.06 3.53 17.26
N ASN A 37 -11.79 2.45 17.56
CA ASN A 37 -11.72 1.83 18.87
C ASN A 37 -10.42 1.00 19.03
N GLU A 38 -10.02 0.71 20.27
CA GLU A 38 -8.77 -0.02 20.52
C GLU A 38 -8.78 -1.43 19.88
N GLU A 39 -9.94 -2.09 19.81
CA GLU A 39 -10.06 -3.43 19.24
C GLU A 39 -9.88 -3.43 17.71
N GLU A 40 -10.45 -2.44 17.03
CA GLU A 40 -10.24 -2.17 15.60
C GLU A 40 -8.76 -1.89 15.34
N VAL A 41 -8.12 -1.00 16.12
CA VAL A 41 -6.69 -0.74 15.95
C VAL A 41 -5.85 -2.01 16.15
N ARG A 42 -6.17 -2.84 17.16
CA ARG A 42 -5.47 -4.10 17.42
C ARG A 42 -5.68 -5.11 16.30
N LYS A 43 -6.91 -5.25 15.79
CA LYS A 43 -7.26 -6.16 14.70
C LYS A 43 -6.56 -5.76 13.41
N GLU A 44 -6.55 -4.48 13.08
CA GLU A 44 -5.94 -3.93 11.88
C GLU A 44 -4.42 -4.07 11.95
N LEU A 45 -3.83 -3.85 13.12
CA LEU A 45 -2.40 -4.08 13.36
C LEU A 45 -2.03 -5.58 13.24
N GLN A 46 -2.88 -6.49 13.72
CA GLN A 46 -2.69 -7.93 13.54
C GLN A 46 -2.78 -8.33 12.07
N LEU A 47 -3.74 -7.79 11.32
CA LEU A 47 -3.87 -8.01 9.88
C LEU A 47 -2.63 -7.48 9.14
N LEU A 48 -2.18 -6.26 9.46
CA LEU A 48 -0.98 -5.67 8.86
C LEU A 48 0.26 -6.54 9.12
N LYS A 49 0.40 -7.11 10.32
CA LYS A 49 1.48 -8.05 10.64
C LYS A 49 1.41 -9.36 9.85
N ARG A 50 0.20 -9.80 9.44
CA ARG A 50 -0.01 -10.98 8.59
C ARG A 50 0.29 -10.69 7.12
N TYR A 51 0.00 -9.47 6.66
CA TYR A 51 0.39 -8.97 5.34
C TYR A 51 1.80 -8.39 5.34
N LYS A 52 2.72 -8.98 6.12
CA LYS A 52 4.14 -8.79 5.88
C LYS A 52 4.41 -9.46 4.53
N SER A 53 4.30 -8.67 3.46
CA SER A 53 4.77 -9.07 2.14
C SER A 53 6.15 -9.69 2.37
N PRO A 54 6.37 -10.97 2.01
CA PRO A 54 7.72 -11.48 2.00
C PRO A 54 8.50 -10.49 1.16
N GLY A 55 9.44 -9.77 1.78
CA GLY A 55 10.36 -8.95 1.01
C GLY A 55 10.93 -9.88 -0.07
N PRO A 56 11.09 -9.41 -1.31
CA PRO A 56 11.55 -10.25 -2.42
C PRO A 56 12.88 -10.97 -2.16
N ASP A 57 13.55 -10.64 -1.07
CA ASP A 57 14.87 -11.12 -0.74
C ASP A 57 14.86 -12.43 0.09
N ASP A 58 13.71 -12.92 0.60
CA ASP A 58 13.61 -14.16 1.40
C ASP A 58 14.73 -14.31 2.47
N LEU A 59 15.20 -13.17 2.96
CA LEU A 59 16.44 -13.10 3.72
C LEU A 59 16.19 -13.54 5.16
N PRO A 60 17.02 -14.45 5.70
CA PRO A 60 16.86 -14.91 7.05
C PRO A 60 16.98 -13.73 8.04
N PRO A 61 16.15 -13.70 9.11
CA PRO A 61 16.14 -12.63 10.11
C PRO A 61 17.52 -12.33 10.75
N ALA A 62 18.47 -13.26 10.63
CA ALA A 62 19.85 -13.12 11.10
C ALA A 62 20.60 -11.93 10.49
N LEU A 63 20.23 -11.47 9.29
CA LEU A 63 20.90 -10.36 8.62
C LEU A 63 20.56 -8.98 9.21
N PHE A 64 19.46 -8.87 9.96
CA PHE A 64 19.03 -7.63 10.60
C PHE A 64 19.77 -7.31 11.92
N LYS A 65 20.68 -8.18 12.39
CA LYS A 65 21.41 -7.98 13.66
C LYS A 65 22.49 -6.88 13.64
N ARG A 66 22.75 -6.23 12.49
CA ARG A 66 23.83 -5.24 12.33
C ARG A 66 23.33 -3.79 12.14
N TRP A 67 22.14 -3.46 12.63
CA TRP A 67 21.62 -2.08 12.55
C TRP A 67 20.83 -1.66 13.81
N TRP A 68 21.26 -2.14 14.98
CA TRP A 68 21.06 -1.47 16.28
C TRP A 68 22.42 -1.29 16.93
#